data_AF-A0A6B2SR85-F1
#
_entry.id   AF-A0A6B2SR85-F1
#
_cell.length_a   1.000
_cell.length_b   1.000
_cell.length_c   1.000
_cell.angle_alpha   90.00
_cell.angle_beta   90.00
_cell.angle_gamma   90.00
#
_symmetry.space_group_name_H-M   'P 1'
#
loop_
_entity.id
_entity.type
_entity.pdbx_description
1 polymer ?
#
loop_
_entity_poly.entity_id
_entity_poly.type
_entity_poly.pdbx_seq_one_letter_code
_entity_poly.pdbx_strand_id
1 'polypeptide(L)'
;MTTYQLQFGKVGDTYPVPDTTITAEDETAFAQAVAEYAIPYLKPALEAAGCPEFGDCFFRTTSDPGYGDFMWIDLASGGGARFCATRISTA
;
A
#
# COMPACT_ATOMS: atom_id res chain seq x y z
N MET A 1 9.88 7.59 -17.50
CA MET A 1 9.44 6.26 -17.04
C MET A 1 10.51 5.71 -16.11
N THR A 2 10.13 5.31 -14.92
CA THR A 2 11.01 4.87 -13.83
C THR A 2 10.53 3.52 -13.31
N THR A 3 11.47 2.61 -13.04
CA THR A 3 11.19 1.29 -12.49
C THR A 3 11.49 1.31 -10.99
N TYR A 4 10.52 0.88 -10.19
CA TYR A 4 10.59 0.84 -8.73
C TYR A 4 10.48 -0.59 -8.23
N GLN A 5 11.37 -0.99 -7.34
CA GLN A 5 11.25 -2.19 -6.53
C GLN A 5 10.49 -1.86 -5.26
N LEU A 6 9.55 -2.72 -4.91
CA LEU A 6 8.65 -2.56 -3.78
C LEU A 6 8.79 -3.75 -2.83
N GLN A 7 9.07 -3.44 -1.57
CA GLN A 7 9.06 -4.42 -0.50
C GLN A 7 7.90 -4.13 0.44
N PHE A 8 6.96 -5.06 0.56
CA PHE A 8 5.77 -4.84 1.37
C PHE A 8 5.97 -5.34 2.80
N GLY A 9 5.47 -4.55 3.74
CA GLY A 9 5.52 -4.81 5.16
C GLY A 9 4.36 -5.70 5.61
N LYS A 10 4.33 -5.96 6.91
CA LYS A 10 3.33 -6.83 7.51
C LYS A 10 1.94 -6.19 7.58
N VAL A 11 0.93 -7.05 7.57
CA VAL A 11 -0.41 -6.80 8.08
C VAL A 11 -0.67 -7.79 9.22
N GLY A 12 -0.79 -7.25 10.45
CA GLY A 12 -0.70 -8.07 11.66
C GLY A 12 0.63 -8.82 11.71
N ASP A 13 0.57 -10.15 11.76
CA ASP A 13 1.75 -11.04 11.79
C ASP A 13 2.15 -11.62 10.42
N THR A 14 1.44 -11.25 9.35
CA THR A 14 1.61 -11.84 8.02
C THR A 14 2.22 -10.86 7.01
N TYR A 15 2.85 -11.39 5.97
CA TYR A 15 3.27 -10.64 4.77
C TYR A 15 2.38 -11.05 3.59
N PRO A 16 1.17 -10.48 3.48
CA PRO A 16 0.20 -10.96 2.50
C PRO A 16 0.54 -10.53 1.07
N VAL A 17 1.18 -9.36 0.91
CA VAL A 17 1.55 -8.81 -0.40
C VAL A 17 2.96 -9.26 -0.76
N PRO A 18 3.18 -9.93 -1.89
CA PRO A 18 4.52 -10.25 -2.37
C PRO A 18 5.27 -8.99 -2.81
N ASP A 19 6.59 -9.00 -2.66
CA ASP A 19 7.46 -7.98 -3.25
C ASP A 19 7.31 -7.98 -4.77
N THR A 20 7.37 -6.79 -5.38
CA THR A 20 7.16 -6.63 -6.82
C THR A 20 8.00 -5.51 -7.41
N THR A 21 7.97 -5.39 -8.73
CA THR A 21 8.56 -4.28 -9.47
C THR A 21 7.48 -3.61 -10.31
N ILE A 22 7.37 -2.29 -10.22
CA ILE A 22 6.40 -1.49 -10.97
C ILE A 22 7.15 -0.45 -11.78
N THR A 23 6.79 -0.33 -13.07
CA THR A 23 7.29 0.72 -13.94
C THR A 23 6.18 1.75 -14.15
N ALA A 24 6.48 3.02 -13.90
CA ALA A 24 5.50 4.11 -14.00
C ALA A 24 6.09 5.38 -14.63
N GLU A 25 5.22 6.21 -15.20
CA GLU A 25 5.61 7.45 -15.87
C GLU A 25 5.74 8.63 -14.90
N ASP A 26 4.89 8.66 -13.87
CA ASP A 26 4.86 9.66 -12.81
C ASP A 26 4.43 9.03 -11.46
N GLU A 27 4.44 9.84 -10.40
CA GLU A 27 4.11 9.41 -9.04
C GLU A 27 2.64 8.99 -8.87
N THR A 28 1.72 9.59 -9.63
CA THR A 28 0.29 9.26 -9.55
C THR A 28 0.02 7.90 -10.18
N ALA A 29 0.55 7.67 -11.38
CA ALA A 29 0.49 6.39 -12.07
C ALA A 29 1.17 5.29 -11.24
N PHE A 30 2.29 5.61 -10.59
CA PHE A 30 2.97 4.71 -9.67
C PHE A 30 2.08 4.32 -8.48
N ALA A 31 1.50 5.30 -7.78
CA ALA A 31 0.67 5.03 -6.61
C ALA A 31 -0.58 4.22 -6.96
N GLN A 32 -1.21 4.50 -8.10
CA GLN A 32 -2.33 3.71 -8.62
C GLN A 32 -1.93 2.27 -8.89
N ALA A 33 -0.83 2.04 -9.61
CA ALA A 33 -0.34 0.71 -9.91
C ALA A 33 0.01 -0.09 -8.63
N VAL A 34 0.59 0.55 -7.62
CA VAL A 34 0.88 -0.09 -6.32
C VAL A 34 -0.42 -0.52 -5.64
N ALA A 35 -1.43 0.35 -5.62
CA ALA A 35 -2.72 0.05 -4.99
C ALA A 35 -3.45 -1.09 -5.72
N GLU A 36 -3.54 -1.04 -7.05
CA GLU A 36 -4.17 -2.08 -7.87
C GLU A 36 -3.50 -3.44 -7.67
N TYR A 37 -2.18 -3.47 -7.51
CA TYR A 37 -1.44 -4.69 -7.24
C TYR A 37 -1.69 -5.24 -5.83
N ALA A 38 -1.61 -4.39 -4.79
CA ALA A 38 -1.58 -4.83 -3.41
C ALA A 38 -2.96 -5.12 -2.80
N ILE A 39 -4.00 -4.34 -3.18
CA ILE A 39 -5.35 -4.44 -2.58
C ILE A 39 -5.93 -5.87 -2.62
N PRO A 40 -5.83 -6.63 -3.73
CA PRO A 40 -6.31 -8.02 -3.78
C PRO A 40 -5.68 -8.95 -2.75
N TYR A 41 -4.43 -8.70 -2.36
CA TYR A 41 -3.73 -9.47 -1.31
C TYR A 41 -4.05 -8.96 0.09
N LEU A 42 -4.20 -7.64 0.24
CA LEU A 42 -4.49 -7.00 1.53
C LEU A 42 -5.89 -7.32 2.04
N LYS A 43 -6.90 -7.28 1.17
CA LYS A 43 -8.30 -7.48 1.53
C LYS A 43 -8.59 -8.76 2.33
N PRO A 44 -8.20 -9.97 1.89
CA PRO A 44 -8.45 -11.20 2.66
C PRO A 44 -7.69 -11.22 3.99
N ALA A 45 -6.48 -10.67 4.07
CA ALA A 45 -5.71 -10.60 5.31
C ALA A 45 -6.37 -9.67 6.33
N LEU A 46 -6.93 -8.56 5.87
CA LEU A 46 -7.63 -7.58 6.70
C LEU A 46 -9.02 -8.06 7.13
N GLU A 47 -9.75 -8.75 6.25
CA GLU A 47 -10.99 -9.46 6.58
C GLU A 47 -10.75 -10.49 7.70
N ALA A 48 -9.69 -11.29 7.59
CA ALA A 48 -9.33 -12.26 8.64
C ALA A 48 -8.94 -11.59 9.97
N ALA A 49 -8.45 -10.35 9.94
CA ALA A 49 -8.16 -9.55 11.12
C ALA A 49 -9.38 -8.79 11.68
N GLY A 50 -10.55 -8.88 11.02
CA GLY A 50 -11.77 -8.17 11.42
C GLY A 50 -11.80 -6.69 11.04
N CYS A 51 -10.97 -6.25 10.08
CA CYS A 51 -10.90 -4.86 9.60
C CYS A 51 -11.02 -4.77 8.07
N PRO A 52 -12.07 -5.32 7.44
CA PRO A 52 -12.23 -5.37 5.99
C PRO A 52 -12.20 -3.99 5.31
N GLU A 53 -12.66 -2.94 6.00
CA GLU A 53 -12.71 -1.56 5.52
C GLU A 53 -11.32 -0.99 5.20
N PHE A 54 -10.27 -1.53 5.83
CA PHE A 54 -8.90 -1.17 5.50
C PHE A 54 -8.46 -1.79 4.16
N GLY A 55 -9.14 -2.83 3.67
CA GLY A 55 -8.83 -3.43 2.36
C GLY A 55 -9.09 -2.48 1.18
N ASP A 56 -10.01 -1.53 1.31
CA ASP A 56 -10.44 -0.62 0.23
C ASP A 56 -9.81 0.79 0.35
N CYS A 57 -8.50 0.82 0.64
CA CYS A 57 -7.73 2.04 0.92
C CYS A 57 -6.91 2.55 -0.27
N PHE A 58 -6.29 3.72 -0.09
CA PHE A 58 -5.34 4.27 -1.07
C PHE A 58 -3.89 4.10 -0.60
N PHE A 59 -2.98 3.99 -1.58
CA PHE A 59 -1.54 4.03 -1.34
C PHE A 59 -1.07 5.48 -1.35
N ARG A 60 -0.19 5.82 -0.41
CA ARG A 60 0.41 7.16 -0.31
C ARG A 60 1.92 7.05 -0.26
N THR A 61 2.58 7.81 -1.12
CA THR A 61 4.03 8.09 -0.99
C THR A 61 4.25 9.17 0.07
N THR A 62 5.26 8.98 0.92
CA THR A 62 5.59 10.00 1.93
C THR A 62 6.52 11.07 1.34
N SER A 63 6.87 12.07 2.14
CA SER A 63 7.93 13.03 1.77
C SER A 63 9.29 12.34 1.58
N ASP A 64 9.47 11.14 2.15
CA ASP A 64 10.60 10.27 1.84
C ASP A 64 10.24 9.40 0.62
N PRO A 65 10.92 9.59 -0.53
CA PRO A 65 10.66 8.82 -1.74
C PRO A 65 11.00 7.33 -1.61
N GLY A 66 11.73 6.94 -0.56
CA GLY A 66 12.03 5.54 -0.25
C GLY A 66 10.92 4.81 0.51
N TYR A 67 9.80 5.48 0.82
CA TYR A 67 8.77 4.95 1.70
C TYR A 67 7.34 5.34 1.31
N GLY A 68 6.44 4.37 1.39
CA GLY A 68 4.99 4.57 1.27
C GLY A 68 4.19 3.73 2.25
N ASP A 69 2.90 4.02 2.38
CA ASP A 69 1.98 3.30 3.24
C ASP A 69 0.55 3.24 2.66
N PHE A 70 -0.19 2.17 3.00
CA PHE A 70 -1.64 2.14 2.76
C PHE A 70 -2.37 2.83 3.90
N MET A 71 -3.37 3.63 3.52
CA MET A 71 -4.10 4.48 4.45
C MET A 71 -5.60 4.38 4.27
N TRP A 72 -6.28 4.18 5.39
CA TRP A 72 -7.71 4.37 5.53
C TRP A 72 -8.00 5.73 6.15
N ILE A 73 -8.98 6.44 5.62
CA ILE A 73 -9.47 7.69 6.18
C ILE A 73 -10.99 7.66 6.19
N ASP A 74 -11.58 7.92 7.36
CA ASP A 74 -13.00 8.17 7.53
C ASP A 74 -13.21 9.62 7.98
N LEU A 75 -13.65 10.43 7.03
CA LEU A 75 -13.91 11.85 7.26
C LEU A 75 -15.14 12.08 8.16
N ALA A 76 -16.08 11.14 8.22
CA ALA A 76 -17.30 11.28 9.01
C ALA A 76 -17.03 11.06 10.50
N SER A 77 -16.21 10.07 10.85
CA SER A 77 -15.77 9.83 12.23
C SER A 77 -14.51 10.63 12.62
N GLY A 78 -13.84 11.27 11.66
CA GLY A 78 -12.55 11.94 11.87
C GLY A 78 -11.40 10.96 12.17
N GLY A 79 -11.59 9.69 11.79
CA GLY A 79 -10.64 8.61 12.03
C GLY A 79 -9.74 8.31 10.83
N GLY A 80 -8.63 7.64 11.09
CA GLY A 80 -7.76 7.12 10.03
C GLY A 80 -6.75 6.12 10.58
N ALA A 81 -6.30 5.22 9.71
CA ALA A 81 -5.33 4.19 10.05
C ALA A 81 -4.30 4.03 8.92
N ARG A 82 -3.07 3.71 9.32
CA ARG A 82 -2.00 3.28 8.40
C ARG A 82 -1.78 1.79 8.60
N PHE A 83 -1.59 1.07 7.51
CA PHE A 83 -1.27 -0.35 7.54
C PHE A 83 -0.42 -0.70 6.32
N CYS A 84 0.36 -1.78 6.41
CA CYS A 84 1.29 -2.23 5.38
C CYS A 84 2.24 -1.12 4.85
N ALA A 85 3.38 -0.99 5.51
CA ALA A 85 4.47 -0.13 5.04
C ALA A 85 5.09 -0.69 3.76
N THR A 86 5.51 0.16 2.83
CA THR A 86 6.22 -0.26 1.61
C THR A 86 7.55 0.46 1.53
N ARG A 87 8.66 -0.28 1.41
CA ARG A 87 9.95 0.30 1.03
C ARG A 87 10.05 0.37 -0.48
N ILE A 88 10.56 1.49 -0.97
CA ILE A 88 10.63 1.82 -2.39
C ILE A 88 12.09 2.08 -2.73
N SER A 89 12.58 1.44 -3.78
CA SER A 89 13.90 1.75 -4.34
C SER A 89 13.84 1.75 -5.86
N THR A 90 14.65 2.58 -6.50
CA THR A 90 14.78 2.54 -7.96
C THR A 90 15.58 1.32 -8.38
N ALA A 91 15.09 0.57 -9.38
CA ALA A 91 15.80 -0.56 -9.99
C ALA A 91 16.88 -0.10 -10.98
#